data_AF-A0A2D6X0P1-F1
#
_entry.id   AF-A0A2D6X0P1-F1
#
_cell.length_a   1.000
_cell.length_b   1.000
_cell.length_c   1.000
_cell.angle_alpha   90.00
_cell.angle_beta   90.00
_cell.angle_gamma   90.00
#
_symmetry.space_group_name_H-M   'P 1'
#
loop_
_entity.id
_entity.type
_entity.pdbx_description
1 polymer ?
#
loop_
_entity_poly.entity_id
_entity_poly.type
_entity_poly.pdbx_seq_one_letter_code
_entity_poly.pdbx_strand_id
1 'polypeptide(L)' 'MVRRGAVYDSDGFEVTEADVAEGPESGWCSECKEECEAKVIDNGIGVYEYGSERAVDVRLDTVSDCCEAEVLKEEPE' A
#
# COMPACT_ATOMS: atom_id res chain seq x y z
N MET A 1 -25.46 15.27 14.35
CA MET A 1 -25.83 13.99 13.68
C MET A 1 -24.85 13.82 12.52
N VAL A 2 -23.71 13.18 12.76
CA VAL A 2 -22.65 13.03 11.73
C VAL A 2 -23.05 11.82 10.87
N ARG A 3 -23.38 12.06 9.60
CA ARG A 3 -23.64 10.97 8.65
C ARG A 3 -22.29 10.29 8.37
N ARG A 4 -22.10 9.06 8.84
CA ARG A 4 -21.00 8.20 8.37
C ARG A 4 -21.23 7.98 6.87
N GLY A 5 -20.40 8.58 6.03
CA GLY A 5 -20.41 8.32 4.60
C GLY A 5 -19.92 6.90 4.34
N ALA A 6 -20.57 6.18 3.43
CA ALA A 6 -20.06 4.92 2.93
C ALA A 6 -18.74 5.18 2.20
N VAL A 7 -17.72 4.37 2.46
CA VAL A 7 -16.45 4.36 1.76
C VAL A 7 -16.59 3.37 0.60
N TYR A 8 -16.15 3.75 -0.59
CA TYR A 8 -16.22 2.92 -1.79
C TYR A 8 -14.81 2.68 -2.32
N ASP A 9 -14.54 1.48 -2.82
CA ASP A 9 -13.29 1.15 -3.51
C ASP A 9 -13.22 1.84 -4.89
N SER A 10 -12.04 1.88 -5.51
CA SER A 10 -11.84 2.28 -6.91
C SER A 10 -12.77 1.61 -7.93
N ASP A 11 -13.24 0.38 -7.65
CA ASP A 11 -14.22 -0.34 -8.46
C ASP A 11 -15.69 0.01 -8.12
N GLY A 12 -15.92 0.91 -7.17
CA GLY A 12 -17.26 1.39 -6.78
C GLY A 12 -18.04 0.44 -5.85
N PHE A 13 -17.36 -0.54 -5.25
CA PHE A 13 -17.95 -1.44 -4.26
C PHE A 13 -17.91 -0.82 -2.85
N GLU A 14 -18.95 -1.00 -2.04
CA GLU A 14 -19.01 -0.49 -0.67
C GLU A 14 -18.01 -1.25 0.20
N VAL A 15 -17.01 -0.55 0.73
CA VAL A 15 -15.98 -1.12 1.60
C VAL A 15 -16.57 -1.24 2.99
N THR A 16 -16.77 -2.46 3.46
CA THR A 16 -17.25 -2.74 4.82
C THR A 16 -16.08 -2.88 5.78
N GLU A 17 -16.33 -2.79 7.09
CA GLU A 17 -15.29 -3.04 8.11
C GLU A 17 -14.69 -4.45 8.00
N ALA A 18 -15.36 -5.39 7.31
CA ALA A 18 -14.85 -6.74 7.06
C ALA A 18 -13.86 -6.79 5.89
N ASP A 19 -13.99 -5.95 4.87
CA ASP A 19 -13.04 -5.87 3.76
C ASP A 19 -11.72 -5.23 4.22
N VAL A 20 -11.79 -4.31 5.18
CA VAL A 20 -10.62 -3.72 5.86
C VAL A 20 -10.00 -4.69 6.89
N ALA A 21 -10.69 -5.80 7.22
CA ALA A 21 -10.19 -6.81 8.16
C ALA A 21 -9.27 -7.85 7.51
N GLU A 22 -9.12 -7.83 6.18
CA GLU A 22 -7.93 -8.40 5.55
C GLU A 22 -6.75 -7.49 5.93
N GLY A 23 -6.11 -7.84 7.05
CA GLY A 23 -4.92 -7.16 7.58
C GLY A 23 -3.79 -7.10 6.54
N PRO A 24 -2.65 -6.44 6.86
CA PRO A 24 -1.53 -6.34 5.94
C PRO A 24 -1.24 -7.71 5.33
N GLU A 25 -1.29 -7.81 4.01
CA GLU A 25 -1.17 -9.08 3.31
C GLU A 25 0.16 -9.73 3.74
N SER A 26 0.08 -10.81 4.53
CA SER A 26 1.27 -11.55 4.95
C SER A 26 1.77 -12.37 3.77
N GLY A 27 3.08 -12.32 3.50
CA GLY A 27 3.70 -13.06 2.41
C GLY A 27 5.18 -13.32 2.68
N TRP A 28 5.94 -13.55 1.61
CA TRP A 28 7.36 -13.87 1.69
C TRP A 28 8.19 -12.76 1.07
N CYS A 29 9.22 -12.31 1.77
CA CYS A 29 10.10 -11.28 1.25
C CYS A 29 10.96 -11.85 0.11
N SER A 30 10.96 -11.19 -1.04
CA SER A 30 11.76 -11.62 -2.20
C SER A 30 13.27 -11.66 -1.93
N GLU A 31 13.77 -10.83 -1.00
CA GLU A 31 15.20 -10.72 -0.68
C GLU A 31 15.66 -11.70 0.42
N CYS A 32 15.10 -11.61 1.64
CA CYS A 32 15.51 -12.46 2.75
C CYS A 32 14.86 -13.84 2.76
N LYS A 33 13.81 -14.07 1.94
CA LYS A 33 13.04 -15.32 1.87
C LYS A 33 12.38 -15.72 3.19
N GLU A 34 12.14 -14.76 4.08
CA GLU A 34 11.43 -14.97 5.33
C GLU A 34 9.97 -14.49 5.21
N GLU A 35 9.09 -15.03 6.04
CA GLU A 35 7.73 -14.53 6.19
C GLU A 35 7.75 -13.08 6.69
N CYS A 36 7.00 -12.21 6.03
CA CYS A 36 6.95 -10.78 6.31
C CYS A 36 5.53 -10.23 6.12
N GLU A 37 5.25 -9.09 6.75
CA GLU A 37 4.00 -8.34 6.53
C GLU A 37 4.20 -7.32 5.40
N ALA A 38 3.17 -7.17 4.55
CA ALA A 38 3.15 -6.08 3.57
C ALA A 38 2.90 -4.73 4.25
N LYS A 39 3.75 -3.74 3.95
CA LYS A 39 3.56 -2.33 4.29
C LYS A 39 3.51 -1.48 3.03
N VAL A 40 2.74 -0.40 3.07
CA VAL A 40 2.71 0.59 1.98
C VAL A 40 3.70 1.70 2.28
N ILE A 41 4.61 1.98 1.35
CA ILE A 41 5.56 3.09 1.42
C ILE A 41 5.36 4.04 0.24
N ASP A 42 5.73 5.32 0.43
CA ASP A 42 5.76 6.31 -0.64
C ASP A 42 7.19 6.43 -1.19
N ASN A 43 7.41 5.91 -2.40
CA ASN A 43 8.63 6.08 -3.20
C ASN A 43 8.53 7.26 -4.17
N GLY A 44 7.53 8.13 -3.99
CA GLY A 44 7.37 9.36 -4.73
C GLY A 44 8.57 10.29 -4.55
N ILE A 45 8.80 11.16 -5.54
CA ILE A 45 9.81 12.22 -5.45
C ILE A 45 9.40 13.26 -4.39
N GLY A 46 8.14 13.24 -3.96
CA GLY A 46 7.57 14.18 -3.00
C GLY A 46 7.17 15.49 -3.68
N VAL A 47 7.28 16.59 -2.95
CA VAL A 47 6.90 17.91 -3.48
C VAL A 47 7.95 18.39 -4.49
N TYR A 48 7.52 18.74 -5.69
CA TYR A 48 8.40 19.30 -6.73
C TYR A 48 7.76 20.52 -7.40
N GLU A 49 8.61 21.39 -7.94
CA GLU A 49 8.19 22.61 -8.65
C GLU A 49 8.64 22.51 -10.10
N TYR A 50 7.70 22.71 -11.03
CA TYR A 50 7.98 22.76 -12.46
C TYR A 50 7.48 24.10 -13.01
N GLY A 51 8.41 25.04 -13.21
CA GLY A 51 8.07 26.42 -13.58
C GLY A 51 7.36 27.16 -12.45
N SER A 52 6.14 27.63 -12.70
CA SER A 52 5.30 28.33 -11.71
C SER A 52 4.31 27.39 -10.98
N GLU A 53 4.37 26.09 -11.25
CA GLU A 53 3.43 25.10 -10.76
C GLU A 53 4.09 24.20 -9.70
N ARG A 54 3.35 23.94 -8.61
CA ARG A 54 3.75 23.05 -7.52
C ARG A 54 2.93 21.77 -7.59
N ALA A 55 3.61 20.63 -7.63
CA ALA A 55 3.01 19.32 -7.66
C ALA A 55 3.60 18.42 -6.58
N VAL A 56 2.93 17.31 -6.29
CA VAL A 56 3.42 16.26 -5.39
C VAL A 56 3.40 14.96 -6.17
N ASP A 57 4.57 14.35 -6.31
CA ASP A 57 4.72 13.00 -6.86
C ASP A 57 4.59 12.03 -5.69
N VAL A 58 3.56 11.19 -5.75
CA VAL A 58 3.31 10.12 -4.77
C VAL A 58 3.32 8.81 -5.53
N ARG A 59 4.17 7.87 -5.10
CA ARG A 59 4.26 6.53 -5.68
C ARG A 59 4.16 5.52 -4.56
N LEU A 60 2.93 5.05 -4.32
CA LEU A 60 2.65 4.09 -3.28
C LEU A 60 3.00 2.68 -3.77
N ASP A 61 3.97 2.05 -3.12
CA ASP A 61 4.37 0.67 -3.38
C ASP A 61 4.11 -0.18 -2.14
N THR A 62 3.64 -1.41 -2.37
CA THR A 62 3.50 -2.42 -1.33
C THR A 62 4.79 -3.22 -1.25
N VAL A 63 5.44 -3.18 -0.08
CA VAL A 63 6.74 -3.81 0.15
C VAL A 63 6.77 -4.59 1.45
N SER A 64 7.76 -5.47 1.62
CA SER A 64 7.97 -6.20 2.87
C SER A 64 8.37 -5.25 4.00
N ASP A 65 7.90 -5.51 5.22
CA ASP A 65 8.28 -4.71 6.38
C ASP A 65 9.78 -4.84 6.71
N CYS A 66 10.38 -5.99 6.41
CA CYS A 66 11.74 -6.36 6.77
C CYS A 66 12.82 -5.76 5.86
N CYS A 67 12.66 -5.86 4.54
CA CYS A 67 13.69 -5.45 3.57
C CYS A 67 13.21 -4.39 2.58
N GLU A 68 11.94 -3.97 2.67
CA GLU A 68 11.33 -3.02 1.73
C GLU A 68 11.39 -3.55 0.29
N ALA A 69 11.30 -4.87 0.15
CA ALA A 69 11.35 -5.59 -1.11
C ALA A 69 9.96 -6.07 -1.54
N GLU A 70 9.85 -6.74 -2.67
CA GLU A 70 8.56 -7.29 -3.13
C GLU A 70 8.05 -8.37 -2.17
N VAL A 71 6.75 -8.36 -1.89
CA VAL A 71 6.06 -9.40 -1.11
C VAL A 71 5.47 -10.43 -2.06
N LEU A 72 5.97 -11.66 -1.96
CA LEU A 72 5.51 -12.80 -2.74
C LEU A 72 4.39 -13.54 -2.01
N LYS A 73 3.43 -14.08 -2.76
CA LYS A 73 2.33 -14.88 -2.19
C LYS A 73 2.75 -16.29 -1.78
N GLU A 74 3.87 -16.76 -2.31
CA GLU A 74 4.40 -18.11 -2.13
C GLU A 74 5.87 -18.02 -1.69
N GLU A 75 6.35 -19.05 -0.98
CA GLU A 75 7.75 -19.13 -0.53
C GLU A 75 8.69 -19.17 -1.74
N PRO A 76 9.67 -18.25 -1.83
CA PRO A 76 10.64 -18.24 -2.94
C PRO A 76 11.64 -19.40 -2.83
N GLU A 77 11.85 -20.11 -3.95
CA GLU A 77 12.81 -21.23 -4.09
C GLU A 77 14.27 -20.84 -3.85
#